data_AF-A0A2V8B8M7-F1
#
_entry.id   AF-A0A2V8B8M7-F1
#
_cell.length_a   1.000
_cell.length_b   1.000
_cell.length_c   1.000
_cell.angle_alpha   90.00
_cell.angle_beta   90.00
_cell.angle_gamma   90.00
#
_symmetry.space_group_name_H-M   'P 1'
#
loop_
_entity.id
_entity.type
_entity.pdbx_description
1 polymer ?
#
loop_
_entity_poly.entity_id
_entity_poly.type
_entity_poly.pdbx_seq_one_letter_code
_entity_poly.pdbx_strand_id
1 'polypeptide(L)'
;MDERYDVPLPARCPDCAGSIRRTGIATQYQEELPVTRVVVRRFDIHVGRCNRCRRRVQGRHPLQTSDALGAAAAQLGAHVLALVVVLNKQLCLSFGKIVTPLQQQYSLTVTRSGLLHAVVECFNPVGVE
;
A
#
# COMPACT_ATOMS: atom_id res chain seq x y z
N MET A 1 -12.81 -13.10 12.04
CA MET A 1 -14.08 -12.56 11.52
C MET A 1 -14.16 -11.13 12.01
N ASP A 2 -14.06 -10.19 11.09
CA ASP A 2 -13.90 -8.77 11.42
C ASP A 2 -15.24 -8.04 11.56
N GLU A 3 -16.25 -8.47 10.81
CA GLU A 3 -17.61 -7.94 10.84
C GLU A 3 -18.64 -9.07 10.94
N ARG A 4 -19.77 -8.82 11.62
CA ARG A 4 -20.88 -9.78 11.75
C ARG A 4 -22.22 -9.08 11.59
N TYR A 5 -23.04 -9.61 10.69
CA TYR A 5 -24.37 -9.09 10.38
C TYR A 5 -25.44 -10.13 10.72
N ASP A 6 -26.51 -9.72 11.41
CA ASP A 6 -27.73 -10.52 11.54
C ASP A 6 -28.64 -10.23 10.35
N VAL A 7 -29.10 -11.27 9.68
CA VAL A 7 -29.90 -11.16 8.44
C VAL A 7 -31.26 -11.81 8.70
N PRO A 8 -32.25 -11.05 9.18
CA PRO A 8 -33.55 -11.61 9.53
C PRO A 8 -34.33 -12.04 8.29
N LEU A 9 -35.27 -12.98 8.49
CA LEU A 9 -36.24 -13.35 7.46
C LEU A 9 -37.10 -12.13 7.07
N PRO A 10 -37.52 -12.02 5.80
CA PRO A 10 -38.47 -10.98 5.41
C PRO A 10 -39.79 -11.13 6.15
N ALA A 11 -40.58 -10.05 6.24
CA ALA A 11 -41.85 -10.07 6.96
C ALA A 11 -42.90 -11.01 6.34
N ARG A 12 -42.83 -11.22 5.03
CA ARG A 12 -43.73 -12.07 4.24
C ARG A 12 -42.96 -12.79 3.14
N CYS A 13 -43.50 -13.93 2.70
CA CYS A 13 -42.93 -14.68 1.58
C CYS A 13 -42.91 -13.80 0.31
N PRO A 14 -41.75 -13.60 -0.34
CA PRO A 14 -41.66 -12.75 -1.53
C PRO A 14 -42.47 -13.29 -2.72
N ASP A 15 -42.76 -14.60 -2.76
CA ASP A 15 -43.48 -15.23 -3.88
C ASP A 15 -45.01 -15.23 -3.70
N CYS A 16 -45.51 -15.36 -2.47
CA CYS A 16 -46.95 -15.52 -2.20
C CYS A 16 -47.51 -14.63 -1.09
N ALA A 17 -46.69 -13.75 -0.49
CA ALA A 17 -47.03 -12.88 0.63
C ALA A 17 -47.52 -13.57 1.93
N GLY A 18 -47.41 -14.91 2.01
CA GLY A 18 -47.75 -15.70 3.18
C GLY A 18 -46.84 -15.44 4.39
N SER A 19 -47.26 -15.92 5.57
CA SER A 19 -46.45 -15.84 6.80
C SER A 19 -45.26 -16.80 6.74
N ILE A 20 -44.14 -16.41 7.35
CA ILE A 20 -42.91 -17.21 7.37
C ILE A 20 -42.64 -17.70 8.79
N ARG A 21 -42.38 -18.99 8.94
CA ARG A 21 -41.92 -19.59 10.20
C ARG A 21 -40.41 -19.82 10.12
N ARG A 22 -39.64 -19.28 11.08
CA ARG A 22 -38.20 -19.55 11.18
C ARG A 22 -37.95 -21.02 11.50
N THR A 23 -37.07 -21.67 10.73
CA THR A 23 -36.69 -23.08 10.92
C THR A 23 -35.29 -23.26 11.49
N GLY A 24 -34.39 -22.29 11.31
CA GLY A 24 -33.02 -22.32 11.81
C GLY A 24 -32.24 -21.06 11.44
N ILE A 25 -30.93 -21.06 11.72
CA ILE A 25 -29.97 -20.05 11.26
C ILE A 25 -28.88 -20.79 10.49
N ALA A 26 -28.64 -20.38 9.24
CA ALA A 26 -27.50 -20.82 8.45
C ALA A 26 -26.39 -19.76 8.51
N THR A 27 -25.13 -20.19 8.47
CA THR A 27 -23.99 -19.26 8.44
C THR A 27 -23.45 -19.15 7.02
N GLN A 28 -23.20 -17.93 6.58
CA GLN A 28 -22.52 -17.63 5.32
C GLN A 28 -21.31 -16.72 5.62
N TYR A 29 -20.22 -16.94 4.88
CA TYR A 29 -18.99 -16.16 5.00
C TYR A 29 -18.74 -15.37 3.71
N GLN A 30 -18.25 -14.14 3.85
CA GLN A 30 -17.76 -13.33 2.74
C GLN A 30 -16.36 -12.82 3.11
N GLU A 31 -15.41 -13.03 2.21
CA GLU A 31 -14.08 -12.40 2.26
C GLU A 31 -14.10 -11.22 1.30
N GLU A 32 -13.79 -10.03 1.79
CA GLU A 32 -13.82 -8.78 1.02
C GLU A 32 -12.45 -8.10 1.07
N LEU A 33 -12.05 -7.47 -0.03
CA LEU A 33 -10.83 -6.68 -0.10
C LEU A 33 -11.11 -5.24 0.38
N PRO A 34 -10.31 -4.69 1.30
CA PRO A 34 -10.51 -3.32 1.73
C PRO A 34 -10.21 -2.34 0.60
N VAL A 35 -11.00 -1.27 0.51
CA VAL A 35 -10.69 -0.12 -0.35
C VAL A 35 -9.41 0.54 0.17
N THR A 36 -8.29 0.26 -0.49
CA THR A 36 -6.98 0.69 -0.01
C THR A 36 -6.53 1.95 -0.75
N ARG A 37 -6.32 3.05 -0.02
CA ARG A 37 -5.72 4.28 -0.56
C ARG A 37 -4.26 4.40 -0.17
N VAL A 38 -3.46 5.03 -1.03
CA VAL A 38 -2.07 5.35 -0.68
C VAL A 38 -1.98 6.29 0.52
N VAL A 39 -1.03 6.01 1.40
CA VAL A 39 -0.65 6.90 2.50
C VAL A 39 0.55 7.74 2.06
N VAL A 40 0.32 9.04 1.85
CA VAL A 40 1.39 9.99 1.52
C VAL A 40 2.03 10.49 2.81
N ARG A 41 3.34 10.32 2.95
CA ARG A 41 4.10 10.81 4.11
C ARG A 41 5.05 11.92 3.68
N ARG A 42 4.96 13.07 4.34
CA ARG A 42 5.93 14.15 4.25
C ARG A 42 6.86 14.08 5.47
N PHE A 43 8.17 14.13 5.22
CA PHE A 43 9.17 14.23 6.27
C PHE A 43 9.82 15.61 6.22
N ASP A 44 9.58 16.44 7.23
CA ASP A 44 10.29 17.71 7.39
C ASP A 44 11.62 17.43 8.09
N ILE A 45 12.64 17.13 7.28
CA ILE A 45 13.95 16.69 7.76
C ILE A 45 14.79 17.90 8.18
N HIS A 46 15.12 17.95 9.46
CA HIS A 46 16.07 18.93 9.98
C HIS A 46 17.50 18.60 9.51
N VAL A 47 18.21 19.62 9.03
CA VAL A 47 19.58 19.52 8.51
C VAL A 47 20.48 20.51 9.25
N GLY A 48 21.68 20.09 9.61
CA GLY A 48 22.69 20.92 10.26
C GLY A 48 24.12 20.59 9.84
N ARG A 49 25.08 21.26 10.46
CA ARG A 49 26.52 20.96 10.33
C ARG A 49 27.15 20.81 11.70
N CYS A 50 28.00 19.82 11.89
CA CYS A 50 28.74 19.64 13.13
C CYS A 50 29.68 20.84 13.36
N ASN A 51 29.65 21.46 14.53
CA ASN A 51 30.52 22.60 14.84
C ASN A 51 32.02 22.26 14.88
N ARG A 52 32.36 20.98 15.11
CA ARG A 52 33.76 20.50 15.19
C ARG A 52 34.30 20.07 13.83
N CYS A 53 33.64 19.14 13.14
CA CYS A 53 34.15 18.58 11.88
C CYS A 53 33.49 19.19 10.62
N ARG A 54 32.54 20.11 10.78
CA ARG A 54 31.79 20.81 9.70
C ARG A 54 31.02 19.90 8.74
N ARG A 55 31.01 18.58 8.96
CA ARG A 55 30.22 17.59 8.21
C ARG A 55 28.73 17.86 8.36
N ARG A 56 27.99 17.60 7.30
CA ARG A 56 26.53 17.68 7.27
C ARG A 56 25.92 16.55 8.10
N VAL A 57 24.91 16.88 8.89
CA VAL A 57 24.10 15.92 9.65
C VAL A 57 22.64 16.15 9.28
N GLN A 58 21.88 15.08 9.12
CA GLN A 58 20.44 15.15 8.88
C GLN A 58 19.69 14.24 9.84
N GLY A 59 18.50 14.66 10.25
CA GLY A 59 17.59 13.79 11.00
C GLY A 59 17.08 12.66 10.11
N ARG A 60 16.81 11.49 10.71
CA ARG A 60 16.29 10.32 10.01
C ARG A 60 15.10 9.76 10.75
N HIS A 61 14.02 9.48 10.02
CA HIS A 61 12.83 8.85 10.58
C HIS A 61 12.83 7.34 10.23
N PRO A 62 12.45 6.42 11.15
CA PRO A 62 12.50 4.97 10.90
C PRO A 62 11.73 4.48 9.67
N LEU A 63 10.66 5.20 9.28
CA LEU A 63 9.87 4.90 8.07
C LEU A 63 10.47 5.42 6.76
N GLN A 64 11.59 6.16 6.77
CA GLN A 64 12.26 6.62 5.56
C GLN A 64 12.98 5.45 4.87
N THR A 65 12.67 5.25 3.59
CA THR A 65 13.32 4.25 2.74
C THR A 65 14.63 4.75 2.12
N SER A 66 14.87 6.07 2.12
CA SER A 66 16.05 6.71 1.56
C SER A 66 16.37 8.01 2.30
N ASP A 67 17.65 8.38 2.31
CA ASP A 67 18.17 9.66 2.81
C ASP A 67 18.17 10.76 1.72
N ALA A 68 17.71 10.44 0.51
CA ALA A 68 17.69 11.35 -0.64
C ALA A 68 16.77 12.56 -0.43
N LEU A 69 17.24 13.73 -0.88
CA LEU A 69 16.54 15.02 -0.80
C LEU A 69 16.54 15.73 -2.16
N GLY A 70 15.83 16.85 -2.26
CA GLY A 70 15.78 17.67 -3.47
C GLY A 70 15.05 16.96 -4.61
N ALA A 71 15.68 16.89 -5.80
CA ALA A 71 15.09 16.27 -6.98
C ALA A 71 14.73 14.78 -6.80
N ALA A 72 15.37 14.10 -5.84
CA ALA A 72 15.12 12.70 -5.49
C ALA A 72 14.36 12.53 -4.16
N ALA A 73 13.67 13.56 -3.66
CA ALA A 73 12.94 13.47 -2.39
C ALA A 73 11.68 12.59 -2.44
N ALA A 74 11.14 12.32 -3.63
CA ALA A 74 9.97 11.48 -3.80
C ALA A 74 10.37 10.00 -3.83
N GLN A 75 9.92 9.24 -2.83
CA GLN A 75 10.33 7.86 -2.61
C GLN A 75 9.10 6.96 -2.43
N LEU A 76 9.19 5.72 -2.90
CA LEU A 76 8.17 4.71 -2.64
C LEU A 76 8.37 4.12 -1.25
N GLY A 77 7.26 3.95 -0.52
CA GLY A 77 7.28 3.29 0.79
C GLY A 77 7.59 1.79 0.67
N ALA A 78 8.09 1.21 1.76
CA ALA A 78 8.55 -0.19 1.79
C ALA A 78 7.50 -1.21 1.30
N HIS A 79 6.23 -1.05 1.67
CA HIS A 79 5.17 -1.97 1.22
C HIS A 79 4.89 -1.87 -0.28
N VAL A 80 4.99 -0.66 -0.86
CA VAL A 80 4.83 -0.48 -2.31
C VAL A 80 6.00 -1.13 -3.03
N LEU A 81 7.23 -0.92 -2.55
CA LEU A 81 8.42 -1.56 -3.10
C LEU A 81 8.32 -3.09 -3.05
N ALA A 82 7.93 -3.65 -1.91
CA ALA A 82 7.75 -5.09 -1.75
C ALA A 82 6.72 -5.65 -2.74
N LEU A 83 5.56 -5.00 -2.88
CA LEU A 83 4.54 -5.39 -3.86
C LEU A 83 5.10 -5.36 -5.29
N VAL A 84 5.77 -4.27 -5.68
CA VAL A 84 6.36 -4.14 -7.03
C VAL A 84 7.41 -5.22 -7.29
N VAL A 85 8.25 -5.53 -6.30
CA VAL A 85 9.26 -6.60 -6.40
C VAL A 85 8.58 -7.95 -6.60
N VAL A 86 7.54 -8.28 -5.83
CA VAL A 86 6.79 -9.54 -6.00
C VAL A 86 6.17 -9.61 -7.39
N LEU A 87 5.45 -8.56 -7.82
CA LEU A 87 4.82 -8.49 -9.13
C LEU A 87 5.83 -8.64 -10.28
N ASN A 88 7.00 -8.01 -10.16
CA ASN A 88 8.02 -8.05 -11.21
C ASN A 88 8.84 -9.34 -11.20
N LYS A 89 9.31 -9.78 -10.03
CA LYS A 89 10.29 -10.85 -9.90
C LYS A 89 9.68 -12.23 -9.71
N GLN A 90 8.55 -12.32 -9.02
CA GLN A 90 7.88 -13.61 -8.80
C GLN A 90 6.79 -13.85 -9.84
N LEU A 91 6.02 -12.82 -10.20
CA LEU A 91 4.90 -12.95 -11.14
C LEU A 91 5.23 -12.47 -12.57
N CYS A 92 6.49 -12.12 -12.82
CA CYS A 92 7.02 -11.79 -14.15
C CYS A 92 6.27 -10.67 -14.88
N LEU A 93 5.61 -9.76 -14.16
CA LEU A 93 4.98 -8.58 -14.77
C LEU A 93 6.03 -7.55 -15.15
N SER A 94 5.91 -6.97 -16.35
CA SER A 94 6.74 -5.83 -16.73
C SER A 94 6.34 -4.60 -15.89
N PHE A 95 7.30 -3.71 -15.62
CA PHE A 95 7.00 -2.45 -14.90
C PHE A 95 5.88 -1.64 -15.54
N GLY A 96 5.75 -1.67 -16.87
CA GLY A 96 4.63 -1.02 -17.57
C GLY A 96 3.27 -1.61 -17.22
N LYS A 97 3.17 -2.94 -17.07
CA LYS A 97 1.94 -3.62 -16.65
C LYS A 97 1.61 -3.39 -15.18
N ILE A 98 2.61 -3.14 -14.34
CA ILE A 98 2.45 -2.88 -12.90
C ILE A 98 1.88 -1.47 -12.63
N VAL A 99 2.16 -0.48 -13.49
CA VAL A 99 1.64 0.89 -13.32
C VAL A 99 0.11 0.91 -13.28
N THR A 100 -0.56 0.16 -14.16
CA THR A 100 -2.03 0.16 -14.27
C THR A 100 -2.75 -0.23 -12.97
N PRO A 101 -2.48 -1.41 -12.35
CA PRO A 101 -3.14 -1.76 -11.09
C PRO A 101 -2.76 -0.83 -9.93
N LEU A 102 -1.54 -0.29 -9.91
CA LEU A 102 -1.15 0.70 -8.90
C LEU A 102 -1.98 1.99 -9.01
N GLN A 103 -2.22 2.47 -10.22
CA GLN A 103 -3.07 3.63 -10.46
C GLN A 103 -4.54 3.33 -10.17
N GLN A 104 -5.08 2.24 -10.70
CA GLN A 104 -6.50 1.94 -10.64
C GLN A 104 -6.97 1.56 -9.23
N GLN A 105 -6.21 0.72 -8.52
CA GLN A 105 -6.62 0.21 -7.22
C GLN A 105 -6.21 1.14 -6.07
N TYR A 106 -5.04 1.77 -6.18
CA TYR A 106 -4.47 2.53 -5.07
C TYR A 106 -4.39 4.04 -5.32
N SER A 107 -4.76 4.50 -6.52
CA SER A 107 -4.56 5.90 -6.96
C SER A 107 -3.10 6.36 -6.86
N LEU A 108 -2.16 5.42 -7.05
CA LEU A 108 -0.72 5.69 -7.00
C LEU A 108 -0.18 6.04 -8.39
N THR A 109 0.08 7.34 -8.61
CA THR A 109 0.68 7.81 -9.86
C THR A 109 2.17 7.54 -9.89
N VAL A 110 2.59 6.59 -10.73
CA VAL A 110 3.99 6.22 -10.95
C VAL A 110 4.26 6.01 -12.43
N THR A 111 5.51 6.21 -12.83
CA THR A 111 5.97 5.90 -14.19
C THR A 111 6.68 4.56 -14.22
N ARG A 112 6.71 3.91 -15.39
CA ARG A 112 7.51 2.69 -15.61
C ARG A 112 8.95 2.87 -15.17
N SER A 113 9.58 3.98 -15.58
CA SER A 113 10.97 4.28 -15.24
C SER A 113 11.14 4.52 -13.74
N GLY A 114 10.20 5.22 -13.10
CA GLY A 114 10.20 5.42 -11.65
C GLY A 114 10.17 4.10 -10.88
N LEU A 115 9.35 3.13 -11.30
CA LEU A 115 9.33 1.79 -10.69
C LEU A 115 10.64 1.03 -10.89
N LEU A 116 11.23 1.10 -12.08
CA LEU A 116 12.53 0.49 -12.35
C LEU A 116 13.61 1.05 -11.42
N HIS A 117 13.72 2.39 -11.35
CA HIS A 117 14.70 3.05 -10.48
C HIS A 117 14.50 2.69 -9.02
N ALA A 118 13.26 2.75 -8.53
CA ALA A 118 12.95 2.44 -7.14
C ALA A 118 13.30 0.99 -6.76
N VAL A 119 13.13 0.03 -7.68
CA VAL A 119 13.54 -1.36 -7.46
C VAL A 119 15.06 -1.51 -7.47
N VAL A 120 15.76 -0.83 -8.39
CA VAL A 120 17.23 -0.85 -8.43
C VAL A 120 17.82 -0.28 -7.14
N GLU A 121 17.30 0.85 -6.67
CA GLU A 121 17.70 1.46 -5.39
C GLU A 121 17.41 0.54 -4.20
N CYS A 122 16.29 -0.17 -4.21
CA CYS A 122 15.95 -1.15 -3.16
C CYS A 122 16.98 -2.29 -3.05
N PHE A 123 17.57 -2.73 -4.17
CA PHE A 123 18.58 -3.78 -4.19
C PHE A 123 20.02 -3.28 -4.05
N ASN A 124 20.22 -1.97 -4.07
CA ASN A 124 21.51 -1.34 -3.87
C ASN A 124 21.40 -0.26 -2.78
N PRO A 125 21.21 -0.66 -1.50
CA PRO A 125 21.07 0.30 -0.42
C PRO A 125 22.37 1.10 -0.30
N VAL A 126 22.32 2.37 -0.70
CA VAL A 126 23.41 3.30 -0.43
C VAL A 126 23.42 3.57 1.08
N GLY A 127 24.37 2.97 1.80
CA GLY A 127 24.70 3.38 3.17
C GLY A 127 24.60 2.30 4.26
N VAL A 128 25.44 1.27 4.19
CA VAL A 128 25.96 0.60 5.40
C VAL A 128 27.48 0.60 5.32
N GLU A 129 28.08 1.71 5.74
CA GLU A 129 29.46 1.82 6.24
C GLU A 129 29.44 2.66 7.52
#